data_AF-A0A945Z4V5-F1
#
_entry.id   AF-A0A945Z4V5-F1
#
_cell.length_a   1.000
_cell.length_b   1.000
_cell.length_c   1.000
_cell.angle_alpha   90.00
_cell.angle_beta   90.00
_cell.angle_gamma   90.00
#
_symmetry.space_group_name_H-M   'P 1'
#
loop_
_entity.id
_entity.type
_entity.pdbx_description
1 polymer ?
#
loop_
_entity_poly.entity_id
_entity_poly.type
_entity_poly.pdbx_seq_one_letter_code
_entity_poly.pdbx_strand_id
1 'polypeptide(L)' 'MLDEKVILITGGTGTSGRKCTEIIVQKYKPRKLIIFSLDELEQLSYI' A
#
# COMPACT_ATOMS: atom_id res chain seq x y z
N MET A 1 -13.89 -5.27 9.00
CA MET A 1 -12.79 -6.28 9.10
C MET A 1 -11.41 -5.62 9.05
N LEU A 2 -11.19 -4.56 8.25
CA LEU A 2 -9.91 -3.84 8.14
C LEU A 2 -9.86 -2.48 8.86
N ASP A 3 -10.98 -2.02 9.42
CA ASP A 3 -11.03 -0.77 10.17
C ASP A 3 -10.12 -0.81 11.40
N GLU A 4 -9.49 0.32 11.72
CA GLU A 4 -8.54 0.50 12.82
C GLU A 4 -7.29 -0.42 12.77
N LYS A 5 -7.08 -1.14 11.67
CA LYS A 5 -5.89 -1.99 11.48
C LYS A 5 -4.72 -1.22 10.90
N VAL A 6 -3.53 -1.75 11.15
CA VAL A 6 -2.30 -1.36 10.44
C VAL A 6 -2.09 -2.40 9.35
N ILE A 7 -1.98 -1.95 8.10
CA ILE A 7 -1.92 -2.81 6.92
C ILE A 7 -0.65 -2.48 6.14
N LEU A 8 0.12 -3.50 5.76
CA LEU A 8 1.26 -3.40 4.87
C LEU A 8 0.90 -4.03 3.52
N ILE A 9 1.06 -3.28 2.43
CA ILE A 9 0.90 -3.77 1.05
C ILE A 9 2.28 -3.77 0.39
N THR A 10 2.80 -4.96 0.10
CA THR A 10 4.01 -5.16 -0.72
C THR A 10 3.65 -5.20 -2.20
N GLY A 11 4.52 -4.69 -3.07
CA GLY A 11 4.20 -4.56 -4.50
C GLY A 11 3.07 -3.56 -4.77
N GLY A 12 2.90 -2.59 -3.87
CA GLY A 12 1.79 -1.65 -3.89
C GLY A 12 1.74 -0.71 -5.10
N THR A 13 2.87 -0.51 -5.80
CA THR A 13 2.96 0.30 -7.02
C THR A 13 2.39 -0.39 -8.26
N GLY A 14 2.35 -1.73 -8.27
CA GLY A 14 1.80 -2.51 -9.37
C GLY A 14 0.29 -2.35 -9.52
N THR A 15 -0.27 -2.75 -10.66
CA THR A 15 -1.71 -2.63 -10.99
C THR A 15 -2.61 -3.27 -9.95
N SER A 16 -2.26 -4.48 -9.49
CA SER A 16 -3.00 -5.18 -8.43
C SER A 16 -2.89 -4.48 -7.07
N GLY A 17 -1.70 -3.95 -6.73
CA GLY A 17 -1.46 -3.22 -5.49
C GLY A 17 -2.24 -1.91 -5.42
N ARG A 18 -2.27 -1.16 -6.53
CA ARG A 18 -3.09 0.06 -6.66
C ARG A 18 -4.57 -0.24 -6.52
N LYS A 19 -5.09 -1.27 -7.21
CA LYS A 19 -6.52 -1.64 -7.12
C LYS A 19 -6.90 -2.11 -5.72
N CYS A 20 -6.03 -2.88 -5.06
CA CYS A 20 -6.22 -3.31 -3.68
C CYS A 20 -6.30 -2.11 -2.73
N THR A 21 -5.34 -1.18 -2.86
CA THR A 21 -5.31 0.08 -2.10
C THR A 21 -6.60 0.88 -2.30
N GLU A 22 -7.06 1.02 -3.54
CA GLU A 22 -8.28 1.73 -3.90
C GLU A 22 -9.51 1.15 -3.19
N ILE A 23 -9.65 -0.19 -3.21
CA ILE A 23 -10.74 -0.89 -2.52
C ILE A 23 -10.67 -0.69 -1.00
N ILE A 24 -9.46 -0.77 -0.43
CA ILE A 24 -9.26 -0.62 1.01
C ILE A 24 -9.68 0.77 1.48
N VAL A 25 -9.24 1.81 0.77
CA VAL A 25 -9.56 3.21 1.10
C VAL A 25 -11.04 3.53 0.88
N GLN A 26 -11.69 2.93 -0.12
CA GLN A 26 -13.12 3.16 -0.38
C GLN A 26 -14.04 2.46 0.62
N LYS A 27 -13.65 1.29 1.13
CA LYS A 27 -14.54 0.42 1.93
C LYS A 27 -14.23 0.40 3.41
N TYR A 28 -13.06 0.87 3.84
CA TYR A 28 -12.60 0.76 5.21
C TYR A 28 -11.88 2.02 5.70
N LYS A 29 -11.70 2.11 7.01
CA LYS A 29 -10.95 3.15 7.72
C LYS A 29 -9.78 2.52 8.48
N PRO A 30 -8.71 2.10 7.79
CA PRO A 30 -7.54 1.55 8.47
C PRO A 30 -6.87 2.64 9.32
N ARG A 31 -6.31 2.24 10.46
CA ARG A 31 -5.51 3.14 11.31
C ARG A 31 -4.23 3.60 10.61
N LYS A 32 -3.63 2.72 9.80
CA LYS A 32 -2.46 3.04 8.98
C LYS A 32 -2.39 2.11 7.78
N LEU A 33 -2.10 2.66 6.60
CA LEU A 33 -1.82 1.91 5.39
C LEU A 33 -0.38 2.22 4.96
N ILE A 34 0.47 1.19 4.92
CA ILE A 34 1.86 1.28 4.49
C ILE A 34 1.94 0.59 3.14
N ILE A 35 2.38 1.33 2.14
CA ILE A 35 2.56 0.84 0.77
C ILE A 35 4.06 0.74 0.56
N PHE A 36 4.51 -0.41 0.05
CA PHE A 36 5.92 -0.67 -0.17
C PHE A 36 6.12 -1.36 -1.52
N SER A 37 7.07 -0.89 -2.32
CA SER A 37 7.50 -1.57 -3.55
C SER A 37 9.01 -1.63 -3.67
N LEU A 38 9.50 -2.57 -4.48
CA LEU A 38 10.92 -2.62 -4.85
C LEU A 38 11.34 -1.37 -5.64
N ASP A 39 10.43 -0.81 -6.45
CA ASP A 39 10.70 0.42 -7.22
C ASP A 39 11.09 1.59 -6.31
N GLU A 40 10.49 1.71 -5.11
CA GLU A 40 10.85 2.76 -4.14
C GLU A 40 12.23 2.52 -3.52
N LEU A 41 12.61 1.26 -3.30
CA LEU A 41 13.97 0.91 -2.85
C LEU A 41 15.02 1.21 -3.92
N GLU A 42 14.73 0.90 -5.18
CA GLU A 42 15.59 1.23 -6.32
C GLU A 42 15.65 2.75 -6.55
N GLN A 43 14.56 3.49 -6.28
CA GLN A 43 14.58 4.95 -6.35
C GLN A 43 15.40 5.57 -5.22
N LEU A 44 15.39 5.00 -4.02
CA LEU A 44 16.24 5.45 -2.90
C LEU A 44 17.73 5.16 -3.14
N SER A 45 18.09 4.10 -3.88
CA SER A 45 19.48 3.81 -4.22
C SER A 45 20.02 4.70 -5.35
N TYR A 46 19.13 5.41 -6.06
CA TYR A 46 19.47 6.31 -7.16
C TYR A 46 19.62 7.80 -6.75
N ILE A 47 19.39 8.13 -5.47
CA ILE A 47 19.51 9.47 -4.88
C ILE A 47 20.69 9.48 -3.92
#